data_AF-A0A4S1CH80-F1
#
_entry.id   AF-A0A4S1CH80-F1
#
_cell.length_a   1.000
_cell.length_b   1.000
_cell.length_c   1.000
_cell.angle_alpha   90.00
_cell.angle_beta   90.00
_cell.angle_gamma   90.00
#
_symmetry.space_group_name_H-M   'P 1'
#
loop_
_entity.id
_entity.type
_entity.pdbx_description
1 polymer ?
#
loop_
_entity_poly.entity_id
_entity_poly.type
_entity_poly.pdbx_seq_one_letter_code
_entity_poly.pdbx_strand_id
1 'polypeptide(L)'
;MKRKLAVLMAVSLFSAAVPVWAENTTTHDMMHQHQAGDANCERDCALLIKDCNNQVDSIQDRIKKLQTAINEKGATTYTRDELQILNKKLQEANETLRQLTRH
;
A
#
# COMPACT_ATOMS: atom_id res chain seq x y z
N MET A 1 -20.62 69.37 24.38
CA MET A 1 -19.44 69.35 23.50
C MET A 1 -19.39 68.02 22.79
N LYS A 2 -19.32 68.07 21.45
CA LYS A 2 -18.53 67.26 20.51
C LYS A 2 -18.30 65.76 20.83
N ARG A 3 -18.43 64.80 19.93
CA ARG A 3 -18.87 64.70 18.54
C ARG A 3 -18.74 63.19 18.23
N LYS A 4 -19.82 62.62 17.72
CA LYS A 4 -19.91 61.56 16.71
C LYS A 4 -18.96 60.35 16.83
N LEU A 5 -19.59 59.21 17.14
CA LEU A 5 -19.32 57.87 16.61
C LEU A 5 -18.55 57.91 15.27
N ALA A 6 -17.35 57.34 15.28
CA ALA A 6 -16.66 56.89 14.08
C ALA A 6 -16.41 55.38 14.23
N VAL A 7 -17.43 54.60 13.87
CA VAL A 7 -17.29 53.16 13.61
C VAL A 7 -16.65 53.06 12.23
N LEU A 8 -15.34 52.82 12.19
CA LEU A 8 -14.63 52.49 10.96
C LEU A 8 -14.56 50.96 10.83
N MET A 9 -15.28 50.48 9.82
CA MET A 9 -15.18 49.16 9.23
C MET A 9 -13.73 48.88 8.81
N ALA A 10 -13.11 47.83 9.35
CA ALA A 10 -11.97 47.16 8.74
C ALA A 10 -12.41 45.73 8.40
N VAL A 11 -12.86 45.61 7.16
CA VAL A 11 -13.22 44.37 6.48
C VAL A 11 -11.94 43.57 6.21
N SER A 12 -11.99 42.28 6.56
CA SER A 12 -11.19 41.16 6.06
C SER A 12 -9.67 41.27 6.07
N LEU A 13 -9.04 40.30 6.73
CA LEU A 13 -8.19 39.26 6.10
C LEU A 13 -7.38 38.64 7.25
N PHE A 14 -7.59 37.35 7.53
CA PHE A 14 -6.53 36.37 7.86
C PHE A 14 -7.21 35.02 8.13
N SER A 15 -7.25 34.23 7.06
CA SER A 15 -7.18 32.75 7.02
C SER A 15 -8.04 31.97 8.01
N ALA A 16 -9.24 31.60 7.58
CA ALA A 16 -9.84 30.37 8.07
C ALA A 16 -8.92 29.21 7.65
N ALA A 17 -8.09 28.74 8.58
CA ALA A 17 -7.44 27.44 8.48
C ALA A 17 -8.54 26.39 8.68
N VAL A 18 -9.34 26.16 7.64
CA VAL A 18 -10.16 24.95 7.57
C VAL A 18 -9.23 23.83 7.15
N PRO A 19 -9.05 22.77 7.96
CA PRO A 19 -8.36 21.59 7.47
C PRO A 19 -9.20 21.02 6.34
N VAL A 20 -8.67 21.10 5.12
CA VAL A 20 -9.15 20.33 3.98
C VAL A 20 -8.86 18.87 4.31
N TRP A 21 -9.89 18.14 4.72
CA TRP A 21 -9.89 16.68 4.74
C TRP A 21 -10.65 16.25 3.48
N ALA A 22 -9.93 16.20 2.36
CA ALA A 22 -10.31 15.44 1.17
C ALA A 22 -9.56 14.10 1.27
N GLU A 23 -10.19 13.08 1.82
CA GLU A 23 -10.97 12.04 1.13
C GLU A 23 -10.10 10.91 0.56
N ASN A 24 -10.34 9.70 1.09
CA ASN A 24 -10.20 8.39 0.46
C ASN A 24 -8.82 7.96 -0.10
N THR A 25 -8.14 7.10 0.66
CA THR A 25 -8.06 5.63 0.37
C THR A 25 -6.75 5.04 0.91
N THR A 26 -6.88 3.95 1.66
CA THR A 26 -5.86 2.95 2.04
C THR A 26 -4.74 3.39 2.99
N THR A 27 -4.98 3.17 4.29
CA THR A 27 -4.12 2.32 5.15
C THR A 27 -2.64 2.21 4.75
N HIS A 28 -1.84 3.25 5.00
CA HIS A 28 -0.40 3.07 5.17
C HIS A 28 0.32 4.21 5.91
N ASP A 29 -0.41 5.01 6.70
CA ASP A 29 0.22 6.05 7.52
C ASP A 29 0.44 5.53 8.95
N MET A 30 1.30 4.51 9.05
CA MET A 30 1.92 4.15 10.32
C MET A 30 3.06 5.15 10.56
N MET A 31 2.70 6.35 10.98
CA MET A 31 3.62 7.39 11.39
C MET A 31 4.27 6.95 12.72
N HIS A 32 5.28 6.09 12.64
CA HIS A 32 6.07 5.63 13.78
C HIS A 32 6.96 6.77 14.29
N GLN A 33 6.47 7.48 15.31
CA GLN A 33 7.25 8.42 16.09
C GLN A 33 8.14 7.67 17.10
N HIS A 34 9.11 6.90 16.60
CA HIS A 34 10.15 6.28 17.44
C HIS A 34 11.50 6.91 17.14
N GLN A 35 12.21 7.34 18.18
CA GLN A 35 13.60 7.79 18.07
C GLN A 35 14.50 6.62 17.69
N ALA A 36 15.49 6.86 16.81
CA ALA A 36 16.48 5.87 16.44
C ALA A 36 17.20 5.34 17.70
N GLY A 37 17.09 4.03 17.96
CA GLY A 37 17.62 3.36 19.16
C GLY A 37 16.56 2.85 20.15
N ASP A 38 15.26 2.99 19.87
CA ASP A 38 14.18 2.39 20.67
C ASP A 38 14.07 0.88 20.39
N ALA A 39 14.17 0.05 21.44
CA ALA A 39 14.00 -1.41 21.36
C ALA A 39 12.61 -1.83 20.83
N ASN A 40 11.60 -0.95 20.92
CA ASN A 40 10.31 -1.19 20.28
C ASN A 40 10.39 -1.03 18.76
N CYS A 41 11.12 -0.02 18.27
CA CYS A 41 11.33 0.18 16.84
C CYS A 41 12.08 -1.00 16.20
N GLU A 42 13.11 -1.53 16.87
CA GLU A 42 13.82 -2.71 16.38
C GLU A 42 12.93 -3.96 16.29
N ARG A 43 12.09 -4.18 17.31
CA ARG A 43 11.13 -5.29 17.32
C ARG A 43 10.08 -5.14 16.22
N ASP A 44 9.53 -3.95 16.03
CA ASP A 44 8.51 -3.69 15.01
C ASP A 44 9.08 -3.87 13.60
N CYS A 45 10.30 -3.36 13.35
CA CYS A 45 11.01 -3.60 12.09
C CYS A 45 11.28 -5.09 11.85
N ALA A 46 11.70 -5.84 12.88
CA ALA A 46 11.94 -7.27 12.75
C ALA A 46 10.66 -8.06 12.45
N LEU A 47 9.54 -7.69 13.07
CA LEU A 47 8.23 -8.29 12.78
C LEU A 47 7.78 -7.99 11.35
N LEU A 48 7.97 -6.76 10.89
CA LEU A 48 7.64 -6.37 9.52
C LEU A 48 8.47 -7.16 8.49
N ILE A 49 9.78 -7.29 8.69
CA ILE A 49 10.66 -8.09 7.81
C ILE A 49 10.21 -9.55 7.78
N LYS A 50 9.88 -10.11 8.95
CA LYS A 50 9.37 -11.49 9.03
C LYS A 50 8.07 -11.66 8.24
N ASP A 51 7.15 -10.71 8.35
CA ASP A 51 5.90 -10.74 7.59
C ASP A 51 6.15 -10.63 6.09
N CYS A 52 7.04 -9.72 5.66
CA CYS A 52 7.46 -9.60 4.26
C CYS A 52 8.03 -10.92 3.72
N ASN A 53 8.89 -11.61 4.49
CA ASN A 53 9.44 -12.91 4.09
C ASN A 53 8.33 -13.97 3.94
N ASN A 54 7.38 -14.04 4.88
CA ASN A 54 6.24 -14.96 4.77
C ASN A 54 5.38 -14.67 3.52
N GLN A 55 5.18 -13.40 3.19
CA GLN A 55 4.45 -13.00 1.99
C GLN A 55 5.19 -13.41 0.70
N VAL A 56 6.51 -13.24 0.67
CA VAL A 56 7.36 -13.68 -0.45
C VAL A 56 7.27 -15.21 -0.65
N ASP A 57 7.36 -15.99 0.43
CA ASP A 57 7.22 -17.46 0.37
C ASP A 57 5.85 -17.87 -0.18
N SER A 58 4.78 -17.21 0.29
CA SER A 58 3.41 -17.43 -0.22
C SER A 58 3.28 -17.15 -1.72
N ILE A 59 3.95 -16.11 -2.22
CA ILE A 59 3.98 -15.79 -3.66
C ILE A 59 4.70 -16.88 -4.46
N GLN A 60 5.86 -17.35 -3.97
CA GLN A 60 6.59 -18.44 -4.61
C GLN A 60 5.77 -19.74 -4.68
N ASP A 61 5.05 -20.05 -3.61
CA ASP A 61 4.17 -21.23 -3.55
C ASP A 61 3.01 -21.13 -4.54
N ARG A 62 2.44 -19.94 -4.69
CA ARG A 62 1.41 -19.65 -5.69
C ARG A 62 1.95 -19.79 -7.13
N ILE A 63 3.18 -19.33 -7.39
CA ILE A 63 3.85 -19.51 -8.69
C ILE A 63 4.01 -21.01 -9.01
N LYS A 64 4.49 -21.83 -8.07
CA LYS A 64 4.62 -23.28 -8.27
C LYS A 64 3.29 -23.93 -8.61
N LYS A 65 2.23 -23.62 -7.84
CA LYS A 65 0.88 -24.17 -8.09
C LYS A 65 0.36 -23.81 -9.48
N LEU A 66 0.58 -22.57 -9.93
CA LEU A 66 0.22 -22.12 -11.26
C LEU A 66 1.03 -22.85 -12.34
N GLN A 67 2.34 -23.01 -12.16
CA GLN A 67 3.19 -23.77 -13.09
C GLN A 67 2.75 -25.22 -13.21
N THR A 68 2.46 -25.92 -12.11
CA THR A 68 1.94 -27.29 -12.14
C THR A 68 0.59 -27.35 -12.87
N ALA A 69 -0.33 -26.41 -12.60
CA ALA A 69 -1.61 -26.36 -13.32
C ALA A 69 -1.43 -26.15 -14.84
N ILE A 70 -0.48 -25.31 -15.26
CA ILE A 70 -0.25 -25.01 -16.68
C ILE A 70 0.55 -26.12 -17.38
N ASN A 71 1.64 -26.56 -16.79
CA ASN A 71 2.63 -27.43 -17.44
C ASN A 71 2.31 -28.92 -17.29
N GLU A 72 1.83 -29.34 -16.10
CA GLU A 72 1.58 -30.76 -15.83
C GLU A 72 0.14 -31.14 -16.19
N LYS A 73 -0.84 -30.29 -15.84
CA LYS A 73 -2.25 -30.53 -16.17
C LYS A 73 -2.59 -30.01 -17.56
N GLY A 74 -2.27 -28.75 -17.84
CA GLY A 74 -2.42 -28.15 -19.17
C GLY A 74 -3.80 -28.38 -19.80
N ALA A 75 -3.82 -28.70 -21.09
CA ALA A 75 -5.05 -28.89 -21.87
C ALA A 75 -5.85 -30.16 -21.50
N THR A 76 -5.31 -31.05 -20.66
CA THR A 76 -6.04 -32.24 -20.19
C THR A 76 -7.10 -31.90 -19.16
N THR A 77 -6.92 -30.79 -18.44
CA THR A 77 -7.81 -30.35 -17.35
C THR A 77 -8.45 -28.99 -17.65
N TYR A 78 -7.74 -28.11 -18.35
CA TYR A 78 -8.15 -26.73 -18.58
C TYR A 78 -8.42 -26.45 -20.05
N THR A 79 -9.40 -25.61 -20.32
CA THR A 79 -9.63 -25.04 -21.65
C THR A 79 -8.54 -24.04 -22.03
N ARG A 80 -8.46 -23.69 -23.31
CA ARG A 80 -7.50 -22.70 -23.82
C ARG A 80 -7.64 -21.35 -23.11
N ASP A 81 -8.87 -20.88 -22.91
CA ASP A 81 -9.12 -19.57 -22.32
C ASP A 81 -8.78 -19.58 -20.81
N GLU A 82 -9.02 -20.70 -20.11
CA GLU A 82 -8.57 -20.88 -18.73
C GLU A 82 -7.04 -20.92 -18.62
N LEU A 83 -6.36 -21.61 -19.54
CA LEU A 83 -4.89 -21.61 -19.59
C LEU A 83 -4.32 -20.21 -19.86
N GLN A 84 -4.99 -19.40 -20.68
CA GLN A 84 -4.61 -18.01 -20.89
C GLN A 84 -4.72 -17.19 -19.59
N ILE A 85 -5.81 -17.38 -18.84
CA ILE A 85 -6.00 -16.73 -17.54
C ILE A 85 -4.94 -17.20 -16.53
N LEU A 86 -4.64 -18.50 -16.47
CA LEU A 86 -3.61 -19.05 -15.58
C LEU A 86 -2.22 -18.48 -15.92
N ASN A 87 -1.88 -18.38 -17.20
CA ASN A 87 -0.62 -17.77 -17.65
C ASN A 87 -0.54 -16.29 -17.26
N LYS A 88 -1.64 -15.53 -17.40
CA LYS A 88 -1.69 -14.13 -16.94
C LYS A 88 -1.44 -14.02 -15.44
N LYS A 89 -2.11 -14.86 -14.64
CA LYS A 89 -1.90 -14.91 -13.18
C LYS A 89 -0.46 -15.29 -12.81
N LEU A 90 0.16 -16.18 -13.58
CA LEU A 90 1.55 -16.58 -13.39
C LEU A 90 2.50 -15.41 -13.67
N GLN A 91 2.26 -14.66 -14.76
CA GLN A 91 3.05 -13.48 -15.10
C GLN A 91 2.95 -12.40 -14.01
N GLU A 92 1.73 -12.09 -13.56
CA GLU A 92 1.50 -11.11 -12.49
C GLU A 92 2.23 -11.50 -11.19
N ALA A 93 2.12 -12.77 -10.77
CA ALA A 93 2.79 -13.25 -9.56
C ALA A 93 4.33 -13.19 -9.67
N ASN A 94 4.89 -13.53 -10.83
CA ASN A 94 6.33 -13.40 -11.08
C ASN A 94 6.78 -11.94 -11.06
N GLU A 95 5.97 -11.03 -11.61
CA GLU A 95 6.29 -9.61 -11.61
C GLU A 95 6.25 -9.02 -10.20
N THR A 96 5.23 -9.36 -9.40
CA THR A 96 5.18 -9.00 -7.98
C THR A 96 6.40 -9.53 -7.23
N LEU A 97 6.75 -10.81 -7.39
CA LEU A 97 7.94 -11.37 -6.74
C LEU A 97 9.21 -10.61 -7.14
N ARG A 98 9.39 -10.33 -8.43
CA ARG A 98 10.53 -9.58 -8.96
C ARG A 98 10.60 -8.16 -8.41
N GLN A 99 9.48 -7.51 -8.16
CA GLN A 99 9.43 -6.19 -7.54
C GLN A 99 9.86 -6.26 -6.07
N LEU A 100 9.39 -7.26 -5.32
CA LEU A 100 9.73 -7.46 -3.91
C LEU A 100 11.20 -7.85 -3.69
N THR A 101 11.82 -8.58 -4.62
CA THR A 101 13.20 -9.07 -4.50
C THR A 101 14.24 -8.21 -5.24
N ARG A 102 13.89 -6.99 -5.67
CA ARG A 102 14.79 -6.13 -6.47
C ARG A 102 15.89 -5.44 -5.66
N HIS A 103 15.80 -5.48 -4.33
CA HIS A 103 16.64 -4.74 -3.40
C HIS A 103 17.60 -5.68 -2.66
#